data_AF-A0AB38P2P7-F1
#
_entry.id   AF-A0AB38P2P7-F1
#
_cell.length_a   1.000
_cell.length_b   1.000
_cell.length_c   1.000
_cell.angle_alpha   90.00
_cell.angle_beta   90.00
_cell.angle_gamma   90.00
#
_symmetry.space_group_name_H-M   'P 1'
#
loop_
_entity.id
_entity.type
_entity.pdbx_description
1 polymer ?
#
loop_
_entity_poly.entity_id
_entity_poly.type
_entity_poly.pdbx_seq_one_letter_code
_entity_poly.pdbx_strand_id
1 'polypeptide(L)' 'MTIDNNRAEISLALGEAVLDIVQKGHEVSRENLAQAMKIKAERERDDERLLNYWKACNMLF' A
#
# COMPACT_ATOMS: atom_id res chain seq x y z
N MET A 1 -0.14 6.82 -21.76
CA MET A 1 0.75 5.79 -21.17
C MET A 1 0.98 5.99 -19.66
N THR A 2 0.46 7.05 -19.03
CA THR A 2 0.74 7.38 -17.61
C THR A 2 -0.24 6.77 -16.61
N ILE A 3 -1.47 6.43 -17.04
CA ILE A 3 -2.52 5.93 -16.14
C ILE A 3 -2.29 4.46 -15.76
N ASP A 4 -1.83 3.62 -16.70
CA ASP A 4 -1.57 2.19 -16.43
C ASP A 4 -0.39 1.96 -15.47
N ASN A 5 0.67 2.77 -15.57
CA ASN A 5 1.81 2.70 -14.64
C ASN A 5 1.37 2.96 -13.20
N ASN A 6 0.46 3.92 -12.99
CA ASN A 6 -0.08 4.24 -11.66
C ASN A 6 -0.82 3.05 -11.05
N ARG A 7 -1.57 2.28 -11.85
CA ARG A 7 -2.34 1.13 -11.37
C ARG A 7 -1.45 -0.06 -11.01
N ALA A 8 -0.40 -0.31 -11.79
CA ALA A 8 0.58 -1.34 -11.50
C ALA A 8 1.30 -1.06 -10.18
N GLU A 9 1.73 0.18 -9.94
CA GLU A 9 2.41 0.56 -8.70
C GLU A 9 1.50 0.52 -7.47
N ILE A 10 0.25 0.94 -7.59
CA ILE A 10 -0.74 0.81 -6.50
C ILE A 10 -0.98 -0.67 -6.20
N SER A 11 -1.11 -1.52 -7.23
CA SER A 11 -1.30 -2.96 -7.05
C SER A 11 -0.08 -3.62 -6.40
N LEU A 12 1.12 -3.18 -6.76
CA LEU A 12 2.37 -3.64 -6.16
C LEU A 12 2.42 -3.26 -4.67
N ALA A 13 2.14 -1.99 -4.35
CA ALA A 13 2.09 -1.51 -2.98
C ALA A 13 1.11 -2.32 -2.12
N LEU A 14 -0.10 -2.56 -2.62
CA LEU A 14 -1.09 -3.40 -1.94
C LEU A 14 -0.59 -4.83 -1.74
N GLY A 15 0.01 -5.44 -2.76
CA GLY A 15 0.61 -6.77 -2.67
C GLY A 15 1.70 -6.86 -1.60
N GLU A 16 2.56 -5.85 -1.49
CA GLU A 16 3.57 -5.79 -0.44
C GLU A 16 2.97 -5.67 0.97
N ALA A 17 1.89 -4.91 1.17
CA ALA A 17 1.21 -4.88 2.49
C ALA A 17 0.54 -6.20 2.82
N VAL A 18 -0.10 -6.86 1.86
CA VAL A 18 -0.68 -8.19 2.08
C VAL A 18 0.40 -9.17 2.54
N LEU A 19 1.56 -9.18 1.87
CA LEU A 19 2.68 -10.02 2.26
C LEU A 19 3.19 -9.72 3.67
N ASP A 20 3.35 -8.44 4.02
CA ASP A 20 3.80 -8.01 5.36
C ASP A 20 2.81 -8.44 6.46
N ILE A 21 1.50 -8.33 6.22
CA ILE A 21 0.45 -8.77 7.14
C ILE A 21 0.49 -10.29 7.33
N VAL A 22 0.58 -11.05 6.24
CA VAL A 22 0.65 -12.51 6.28
C VAL A 22 1.92 -12.99 6.97
N GLN A 23 3.07 -12.36 6.72
CA GLN A 23 4.35 -12.68 7.39
C GLN A 23 4.29 -12.43 8.90
N LYS A 24 3.52 -11.44 9.35
CA LYS A 24 3.30 -11.15 10.77
C LYS A 24 2.23 -12.04 11.41
N GLY A 25 1.59 -12.93 10.64
CA GLY A 25 0.52 -13.81 11.12
C GLY A 25 -0.77 -13.04 11.47
N HIS A 26 -0.93 -11.83 10.95
CA HIS A 26 -2.12 -11.03 11.15
C HIS A 26 -3.21 -11.40 10.13
N GLU A 27 -4.47 -11.18 10.49
CA GLU A 27 -5.59 -11.35 9.58
C GLU A 27 -5.51 -10.34 8.42
N VAL A 28 -5.76 -10.78 7.20
CA VAL A 28 -5.86 -9.90 6.03
C VAL A 28 -7.22 -9.21 6.04
N SER A 29 -7.29 -8.08 6.75
CA SER A 29 -8.47 -7.21 6.83
C SER A 29 -8.18 -5.84 6.21
N ARG A 30 -9.25 -5.09 5.87
CA ARG A 30 -9.11 -3.71 5.37
C ARG A 30 -8.38 -2.80 6.36
N GLU A 31 -8.66 -2.96 7.66
CA GLU A 31 -8.01 -2.19 8.73
C GLU A 31 -6.51 -2.49 8.81
N ASN A 32 -6.13 -3.77 8.77
CA ASN A 32 -4.73 -4.18 8.82
C ASN A 32 -3.97 -3.73 7.56
N LEU A 33 -4.62 -3.76 6.39
CA LEU A 33 -4.07 -3.22 5.15
C LEU A 33 -3.86 -1.71 5.21
N ALA A 34 -4.84 -0.95 5.69
CA ALA A 34 -4.73 0.49 5.86
C ALA A 34 -3.61 0.85 6.86
N GLN A 35 -3.49 0.09 7.96
CA GLN A 35 -2.42 0.29 8.94
C GLN A 35 -1.04 -0.04 8.38
N ALA A 36 -0.89 -1.15 7.66
CA ALA A 36 0.37 -1.53 7.03
C ALA A 36 0.82 -0.51 5.97
N MET A 37 -0.13 -0.02 5.16
CA MET A 37 0.11 1.03 4.17
C MET A 37 0.50 2.35 4.82
N LYS A 38 -0.16 2.74 5.92
CA LYS A 38 0.21 3.93 6.70
C LYS A 38 1.64 3.86 7.23
N ILE A 39 2.03 2.72 7.81
CA ILE A 39 3.40 2.51 8.33
C ILE A 39 4.43 2.56 7.20
N LYS A 40 4.12 1.99 6.03
CA LYS A 40 4.98 2.06 4.84
C LYS A 40 5.12 3.50 4.34
N ALA A 41 4.02 4.25 4.25
CA ALA A 41 4.01 5.66 3.86
C ALA A 41 4.85 6.52 4.81
N GLU A 42 4.72 6.35 6.14
CA GLU A 42 5.51 7.10 7.13
C GLU A 42 7.03 6.84 7.06
N ARG A 43 7.45 5.74 6.43
CA ARG A 43 8.86 5.35 6.28
C ARG A 43 9.41 5.60 4.88
N GLU A 44 8.55 5.90 3.92
CA GLU A 44 8.94 6.12 2.52
C GLU A 44 9.53 7.51 2.34
N ARG A 45 10.69 7.58 1.67
CA ARG A 45 11.41 8.84 1.42
C ARG A 45 11.25 9.33 -0.02
N ASP A 46 10.72 8.47 -0.88
CA ASP A 46 10.39 8.77 -2.26
C ASP A 46 8.97 9.34 -2.34
N ASP A 47 8.85 10.61 -2.76
CA ASP A 47 7.58 11.33 -2.83
C ASP A 47 6.57 10.70 -3.82
N GLU A 48 7.06 10.06 -4.89
CA GLU A 48 6.20 9.41 -5.89
C GLU A 48 5.62 8.10 -5.34
N ARG A 49 6.45 7.30 -4.64
CA ARG A 49 5.98 6.12 -3.93
C ARG A 49 5.07 6.45 -2.76
N LEU A 50 5.36 7.52 -2.02
CA LEU A 50 4.52 8.02 -0.94
C LEU A 50 3.10 8.32 -1.45
N LEU A 51 3.01 9.01 -2.60
CA LEU A 51 1.73 9.30 -3.24
C LEU A 51 0.97 8.02 -3.61
N ASN A 52 1.67 6.98 -4.06
CA ASN A 52 1.07 5.70 -4.42
C ASN A 52 0.55 4.93 -3.21
N TYR A 53 1.25 4.96 -2.07
CA TYR A 53 0.73 4.42 -0.81
C TYR A 53 -0.51 5.17 -0.32
N TRP A 54 -0.55 6.50 -0.44
CA TRP A 54 -1.75 7.28 -0.10
C TRP A 54 -2.95 6.96 -0.98
N LYS A 55 -2.75 6.79 -2.30
CA LYS A 55 -3.82 6.35 -3.22
C LYS A 55 -4.30 4.94 -2.86
N ALA A 56 -3.39 4.02 -2.54
CA ALA A 56 -3.73 2.66 -2.13
C ALA A 56 -4.56 2.66 -0.83
N CYS A 57 -4.16 3.45 0.18
CA CYS A 57 -4.94 3.67 1.41
C CYS A 57 -6.35 4.18 1.10
N ASN A 58 -6.49 5.20 0.25
CA ASN A 58 -7.78 5.80 -0.08
C ASN A 58 -8.73 4.84 -0.84
N MET A 59 -8.23 3.78 -1.47
CA MET A 59 -9.07 2.76 -2.10
C MET A 59 -9.64 1.73 -1.10
N LEU A 60 -9.08 1.68 0.11
CA LEU A 60 -9.48 0.73 1.15
C LEU A 60 -10.57 1.28 2.08
N PHE A 61 -10.76 2.60 2.10
CA PHE A 61 -11.87 3.31 2.75
C PHE A 61 -13.07 3.41 1.82
#